data_AF-A0A1Y3T9P8-F1
#
_entry.id   AF-A0A1Y3T9P8-F1
#
_cell.length_a   1.000
_cell.length_b   1.000
_cell.length_c   1.000
_cell.angle_alpha   90.00
_cell.angle_beta   90.00
_cell.angle_gamma   90.00
#
_symmetry.space_group_name_H-M   'P 1'
#
loop_
_entity.id
_entity.type
_entity.pdbx_description
1 polymer ?
#
loop_
_entity_poly.entity_id
_entity_poly.type
_entity_poly.pdbx_seq_one_letter_code
_entity_poly.pdbx_strand_id
1 'polypeptide(L)'
;MKLVQSILTKNPCYTAGRKITVKGLMLHSVGCPQPKASVFINNWNSPSYDSACVHGFIDGNDGTVYQTLPWNHRGWHCGSGNKGSGNNTHVGVEMCEPACIKYTGGANFTCSDTAAAKAVAKRTYEAAVELFAYLCKQYNLNPTADGVIISHREGHSRGIASNHGDPEHLWKGLGLGYTMDGFRKDVKAAMGGAGTTEPENGGWFRVRKSWTDAKSQKGAFKVLANAKKCADENPGYSVYDESGKAVYGGSGSGSGFSPYLVQVSITDLNIRKGPGTNYGKTGKYTGKGVFTIVEEADGQGASRWGKLKSGAGWISLDYARRI
;
A
#
# COMPACT_ATOMS: atom_id res chain seq x y z
N MET A 1 0.66 1.53 0.73
CA MET A 1 1.00 1.91 2.12
C MET A 1 2.45 2.34 2.23
N LYS A 2 2.73 3.47 2.91
CA LYS A 2 4.07 3.80 3.41
C LYS A 2 4.18 3.39 4.88
N LEU A 3 5.02 2.42 5.18
CA LEU A 3 5.26 1.90 6.52
C LEU A 3 6.65 2.32 7.00
N VAL A 4 6.73 2.98 8.15
CA VAL A 4 7.96 3.46 8.78
C VAL A 4 8.09 2.84 10.17
N GLN A 5 9.28 2.37 10.53
CA GLN A 5 9.54 1.89 11.89
C GLN A 5 10.01 3.03 12.78
N SER A 6 9.27 3.25 13.88
CA SER A 6 9.53 4.25 14.91
C SER A 6 9.32 3.62 16.29
N ILE A 7 10.06 2.54 16.57
CA ILE A 7 9.86 1.73 17.77
C ILE A 7 10.12 2.53 19.06
N LEU A 8 9.18 2.47 20.01
CA LEU A 8 9.20 3.23 21.26
C LEU A 8 10.11 2.55 22.31
N THR A 9 11.41 2.49 22.04
CA THR A 9 12.38 1.73 22.83
C THR A 9 12.53 2.17 24.30
N LYS A 10 12.09 3.39 24.64
CA LYS A 10 12.13 3.92 26.02
C LYS A 10 10.82 3.69 26.79
N ASN A 11 9.73 3.32 26.11
CA ASN A 11 8.44 3.13 26.74
C ASN A 11 8.46 1.88 27.65
N PRO A 12 7.95 1.95 28.90
CA PRO A 12 7.87 0.80 29.83
C PRO A 12 7.18 -0.45 29.26
N CYS A 13 6.19 -0.28 28.37
CA CYS A 13 5.55 -1.41 27.70
C CYS A 13 6.53 -2.16 26.79
N TYR A 14 7.39 -1.44 26.06
CA TYR A 14 8.41 -2.05 25.19
C TYR A 14 9.49 -2.73 26.03
N THR A 15 9.97 -2.09 27.09
CA THR A 15 11.03 -2.64 27.94
C THR A 15 10.57 -3.87 28.72
N ALA A 16 9.28 -3.97 29.06
CA ALA A 16 8.70 -5.16 29.67
C ALA A 16 8.82 -6.42 28.78
N GLY A 17 8.97 -6.28 27.46
CA GLY A 17 9.38 -7.37 26.57
C GLY A 17 8.34 -8.47 26.34
N ARG A 18 7.14 -8.36 26.91
CA ARG A 18 6.12 -9.41 26.89
C ARG A 18 5.64 -9.67 25.46
N LYS A 19 5.48 -10.94 25.09
CA LYS A 19 5.02 -11.36 23.75
C LYS A 19 3.60 -11.89 23.78
N ILE A 20 2.96 -11.84 22.61
CA ILE A 20 1.63 -12.41 22.35
C ILE A 20 1.69 -13.35 21.15
N THR A 21 0.81 -14.35 21.17
CA THR A 21 0.35 -14.98 19.92
C THR A 21 -0.73 -14.07 19.35
N VAL A 22 -0.47 -13.48 18.18
CA VAL A 22 -1.44 -12.60 17.52
C VAL A 22 -2.64 -13.43 17.06
N LYS A 23 -3.81 -13.13 17.62
CA LYS A 23 -5.10 -13.74 17.26
C LYS A 23 -6.05 -12.76 16.59
N GLY A 24 -5.76 -11.46 16.67
CA GLY A 24 -6.58 -10.43 16.07
C GLY A 24 -5.90 -9.06 15.98
N LEU A 25 -6.62 -8.09 15.46
CA LEU A 25 -6.25 -6.70 15.27
C LEU A 25 -7.34 -5.82 15.87
N MET A 26 -6.96 -4.74 16.55
CA MET A 26 -7.87 -3.78 17.14
C MET A 26 -7.64 -2.40 16.51
N LEU A 27 -8.68 -1.84 15.91
CA LEU A 27 -8.65 -0.50 15.34
C LEU A 27 -9.07 0.52 16.41
N HIS A 28 -8.30 1.58 16.51
CA HIS A 28 -8.52 2.70 17.42
C HIS A 28 -8.52 4.03 16.68
N SER A 29 -8.99 5.08 17.35
CA SER A 29 -8.66 6.46 16.99
C SER A 29 -8.23 7.22 18.25
N VAL A 30 -7.32 8.19 18.07
CA VAL A 30 -6.56 8.78 19.18
C VAL A 30 -7.37 9.61 20.19
N GLY A 31 -8.66 9.88 19.93
CA GLY A 31 -9.57 10.52 20.88
C GLY A 31 -9.24 11.98 21.20
N CYS A 32 -8.46 12.66 20.36
CA CYS A 32 -8.16 14.08 20.50
C CYS A 32 -7.82 14.70 19.12
N PRO A 33 -7.97 16.02 18.92
CA PRO A 33 -7.80 16.69 17.62
C PRO A 33 -6.32 16.84 17.24
N GLN A 34 -5.66 15.71 17.00
CA GLN A 34 -4.24 15.64 16.71
C GLN A 34 -4.00 14.74 15.49
N PRO A 35 -3.79 15.32 14.29
CA PRO A 35 -3.58 14.55 13.08
C PRO A 35 -2.16 14.03 12.95
N LYS A 36 -1.18 14.55 13.70
CA LYS A 36 0.23 14.24 13.50
C LYS A 36 0.69 13.11 14.42
N ALA A 37 1.02 11.96 13.84
CA ALA A 37 1.46 10.77 14.58
C ALA A 37 2.73 11.03 15.40
N SER A 38 3.64 11.88 14.90
CA SER A 38 4.89 12.19 15.59
C SER A 38 4.69 12.81 16.98
N VAL A 39 3.55 13.47 17.23
CA VAL A 39 3.24 14.03 18.55
C VAL A 39 3.11 12.92 19.59
N PHE A 40 2.39 11.85 19.26
CA PHE A 40 2.26 10.67 20.12
C PHE A 40 3.57 9.89 20.23
N ILE A 41 4.23 9.63 19.09
CA ILE A 41 5.50 8.87 19.05
C ILE A 41 6.56 9.52 19.94
N ASN A 42 6.72 10.85 19.86
CA ASN A 42 7.71 11.56 20.66
C ASN A 42 7.35 11.57 22.15
N ASN A 43 6.07 11.77 22.49
CA ASN A 43 5.63 11.82 23.88
C ASN A 43 5.68 10.44 24.55
N TRP A 44 5.27 9.39 23.83
CA TRP A 44 5.15 8.04 24.38
C TRP A 44 6.49 7.30 24.44
N ASN A 45 7.51 7.74 23.67
CA ASN A 45 8.87 7.20 23.77
C ASN A 45 9.63 7.79 24.96
N SER A 46 9.06 7.65 26.16
CA SER A 46 9.60 8.14 27.43
C SER A 46 9.53 7.04 28.49
N PRO A 47 10.54 6.90 29.37
CA PRO A 47 10.48 5.97 30.49
C PRO A 47 9.40 6.32 31.52
N SER A 48 8.89 7.55 31.51
CA SER A 48 7.81 8.00 32.40
C SER A 48 6.41 7.84 31.81
N TYR A 49 6.28 7.39 30.57
CA TYR A 49 4.98 7.21 29.92
C TYR A 49 4.53 5.75 30.02
N ASP A 50 3.90 5.38 31.14
CA ASP A 50 3.53 4.02 31.50
C ASP A 50 2.02 3.71 31.34
N SER A 51 1.25 4.63 30.77
CA SER A 51 -0.20 4.50 30.66
C SER A 51 -0.67 3.79 29.39
N ALA A 52 0.09 3.89 28.29
CA ALA A 52 -0.30 3.30 27.01
C ALA A 52 0.89 2.98 26.11
N CYS A 53 0.67 2.02 25.20
CA CYS A 53 1.57 1.70 24.10
C CYS A 53 0.83 0.91 23.02
N VAL A 54 0.84 1.40 21.79
CA VAL A 54 0.16 0.80 20.63
C VAL A 54 1.18 0.30 19.62
N HIS A 55 0.76 -0.60 18.73
CA HIS A 55 1.65 -1.19 17.74
C HIS A 55 1.89 -0.30 16.53
N GLY A 56 0.94 0.58 16.20
CA GLY A 56 1.19 1.62 15.23
C GLY A 56 0.24 2.80 15.31
N PHE A 57 0.68 3.90 14.72
CA PHE A 57 -0.12 5.09 14.45
C PHE A 57 -0.25 5.28 12.93
N ILE A 58 -1.38 5.82 12.51
CA ILE A 58 -1.61 6.26 11.14
C ILE A 58 -1.73 7.78 11.15
N ASP A 59 -0.82 8.46 10.47
CA ASP A 59 -0.81 9.92 10.41
C ASP A 59 -2.00 10.45 9.61
N GLY A 60 -2.73 11.39 10.19
CA GLY A 60 -3.92 11.99 9.60
C GLY A 60 -3.62 12.90 8.42
N ASN A 61 -2.39 13.44 8.33
CA ASN A 61 -2.04 14.40 7.28
C ASN A 61 -1.71 13.69 5.96
N ASP A 62 -0.97 12.57 6.02
CA ASP A 62 -0.45 11.89 4.83
C ASP A 62 -0.74 10.39 4.74
N GLY A 63 -1.30 9.77 5.79
CA GLY A 63 -1.61 8.35 5.82
C GLY A 63 -0.39 7.45 6.04
N THR A 64 0.77 8.01 6.40
CA THR A 64 1.95 7.22 6.77
C THR A 64 1.64 6.38 7.99
N VAL A 65 1.94 5.09 7.91
CA VAL A 65 1.86 4.16 9.03
C VAL A 65 3.20 4.13 9.74
N TYR A 66 3.18 4.42 11.04
CA TYR A 66 4.34 4.30 11.92
C TYR A 66 4.18 3.09 12.82
N GLN A 67 5.02 2.07 12.62
CA GLN A 67 5.12 0.96 13.55
C GLN A 67 5.89 1.39 14.80
N THR A 68 5.21 1.38 15.95
CA THR A 68 5.74 1.84 17.23
C THR A 68 6.06 0.71 18.21
N LEU A 69 5.57 -0.49 17.92
CA LEU A 69 5.87 -1.70 18.69
C LEU A 69 6.01 -2.90 17.74
N PRO A 70 6.89 -3.87 18.00
CA PRO A 70 6.88 -5.12 17.25
C PRO A 70 5.49 -5.76 17.29
N TRP A 71 5.00 -6.24 16.14
CA TRP A 71 3.61 -6.72 16.00
C TRP A 71 3.25 -7.88 16.94
N ASN A 72 4.23 -8.68 17.41
CA ASN A 72 4.02 -9.76 18.39
C ASN A 72 4.33 -9.36 19.84
N HIS A 73 4.57 -8.08 20.11
CA HIS A 73 4.74 -7.58 21.48
C HIS A 73 3.36 -7.36 22.11
N ARG A 74 3.24 -7.58 23.41
CA ARG A 74 2.03 -7.26 24.17
C ARG A 74 1.94 -5.74 24.35
N GLY A 75 1.05 -5.07 23.62
CA GLY A 75 0.79 -3.64 23.79
C GLY A 75 0.00 -3.33 25.08
N TRP A 76 -0.11 -2.04 25.41
CA TRP A 76 -1.00 -1.49 26.44
C TRP A 76 -1.97 -0.54 25.75
N HIS A 77 -2.86 -1.06 24.91
CA HIS A 77 -3.67 -0.25 24.00
C HIS A 77 -5.17 -0.26 24.33
N CYS A 78 -5.70 -1.32 24.95
CA CYS A 78 -7.15 -1.46 25.13
C CYS A 78 -7.62 -1.68 26.57
N GLY A 79 -6.73 -1.57 27.57
CA GLY A 79 -7.10 -1.86 28.96
C GLY A 79 -7.58 -3.30 29.16
N SER A 80 -8.54 -3.52 30.06
CA SER A 80 -9.12 -4.83 30.36
C SER A 80 -10.62 -4.72 30.62
N GLY A 81 -11.35 -5.81 30.45
CA GLY A 81 -12.73 -5.99 30.91
C GLY A 81 -12.90 -7.27 31.73
N ASN A 82 -14.15 -7.65 32.01
CA ASN A 82 -14.49 -8.81 32.86
C ASN A 82 -14.09 -10.17 32.27
N LYS A 83 -13.72 -10.24 30.98
CA LYS A 83 -13.26 -11.45 30.28
C LYS A 83 -11.78 -11.38 29.90
N GLY A 84 -11.04 -10.44 30.49
CA GLY A 84 -9.60 -10.29 30.30
C GLY A 84 -9.24 -9.08 29.45
N SER A 85 -8.16 -9.19 28.67
CA SER A 85 -7.57 -8.05 27.96
C SER A 85 -7.17 -8.44 26.54
N GLY A 86 -7.65 -7.66 25.58
CA GLY A 86 -7.23 -7.73 24.17
C GLY A 86 -5.75 -7.46 23.98
N ASN A 87 -5.09 -6.78 24.93
CA ASN A 87 -3.63 -6.61 24.94
C ASN A 87 -2.88 -7.95 24.84
N ASN A 88 -3.48 -9.05 25.30
CA ASN A 88 -2.87 -10.38 25.27
C ASN A 88 -3.00 -11.11 23.92
N THR A 89 -3.74 -10.55 22.96
CA THR A 89 -4.13 -11.26 21.72
C THR A 89 -4.17 -10.39 20.47
N HIS A 90 -4.34 -9.07 20.62
CA HIS A 90 -4.59 -8.16 19.50
C HIS A 90 -3.43 -7.19 19.26
N VAL A 91 -3.24 -6.85 17.99
CA VAL A 91 -2.41 -5.72 17.56
C VAL A 91 -3.27 -4.46 17.56
N GLY A 92 -2.93 -3.45 18.37
CA GLY A 92 -3.64 -2.18 18.43
C GLY A 92 -3.05 -1.13 17.49
N VAL A 93 -3.89 -0.50 16.66
CA VAL A 93 -3.49 0.56 15.73
C VAL A 93 -4.36 1.79 15.90
N GLU A 94 -3.74 2.95 16.09
CA GLU A 94 -4.37 4.25 16.28
C GLU A 94 -4.46 5.05 14.99
N MET A 95 -5.67 5.43 14.58
CA MET A 95 -5.87 6.46 13.55
C MET A 95 -5.78 7.86 14.19
N CYS A 96 -4.88 8.70 13.69
CA CYS A 96 -4.85 10.11 14.12
C CYS A 96 -6.11 10.85 13.65
N GLU A 97 -6.64 11.73 14.48
CA GLU A 97 -7.91 12.41 14.23
C GLU A 97 -7.72 13.83 13.67
N PRO A 98 -8.72 14.41 13.00
CA PRO A 98 -8.59 15.73 12.39
C PRO A 98 -8.35 16.85 13.41
N ALA A 99 -7.52 17.84 13.07
CA ALA A 99 -7.30 19.01 13.94
C ALA A 99 -8.53 19.92 14.10
N CYS A 100 -9.50 19.84 13.18
CA CYS A 100 -10.67 20.70 13.14
C CYS A 100 -11.87 20.18 13.96
N ILE A 101 -11.70 19.10 14.74
CA ILE A 101 -12.71 18.67 15.72
C ILE A 101 -12.42 19.26 17.11
N LYS A 102 -13.44 19.41 17.93
CA LYS A 102 -13.32 19.80 19.34
C LYS A 102 -14.25 18.95 20.18
N TYR A 103 -13.69 18.07 21.00
CA TYR A 103 -14.47 17.26 21.94
C TYR A 103 -15.22 18.14 22.93
N THR A 104 -16.51 17.84 23.10
CA THR A 104 -17.43 18.55 24.00
C THR A 104 -17.81 17.70 25.22
N GLY A 105 -17.44 16.42 25.22
CA GLY A 105 -17.63 15.51 26.33
C GLY A 105 -17.83 14.07 25.85
N GLY A 106 -17.09 13.14 26.45
CA GLY A 106 -17.07 11.75 26.00
C GLY A 106 -16.75 11.64 24.51
N ALA A 107 -17.57 10.89 23.77
CA ALA A 107 -17.39 10.67 22.33
C ALA A 107 -17.98 11.80 21.44
N ASN A 108 -18.54 12.87 22.03
CA ASN A 108 -19.15 13.97 21.29
C ASN A 108 -18.14 15.06 20.96
N PHE A 109 -18.26 15.65 19.77
CA PHE A 109 -17.43 16.75 19.31
C PHE A 109 -18.17 17.71 18.37
N THR A 110 -17.72 18.95 18.28
CA THR A 110 -18.04 19.86 17.17
C THR A 110 -16.93 19.83 16.12
N CYS A 111 -17.23 20.26 14.89
CA CYS A 111 -16.27 20.29 13.79
C CYS A 111 -16.33 21.64 13.08
N SER A 112 -15.20 22.35 13.02
CA SER A 112 -15.13 23.67 12.35
C SER A 112 -14.95 23.57 10.84
N ASP A 113 -14.43 22.45 10.33
CA ASP A 113 -14.26 22.17 8.90
C ASP A 113 -14.56 20.69 8.61
N THR A 114 -15.81 20.41 8.25
CA THR A 114 -16.30 19.06 7.97
C THR A 114 -15.64 18.42 6.75
N ALA A 115 -15.26 19.21 5.74
CA ALA A 115 -14.63 18.67 4.53
C ALA A 115 -13.22 18.18 4.83
N ALA A 116 -12.42 18.99 5.54
CA ALA A 116 -11.09 18.59 5.98
C ALA A 116 -11.15 17.40 6.95
N ALA A 117 -12.09 17.39 7.89
CA ALA A 117 -12.25 16.29 8.84
C ALA A 117 -12.56 14.96 8.14
N LYS A 118 -13.51 14.97 7.19
CA LYS A 118 -13.84 13.79 6.37
C LYS A 118 -12.64 13.31 5.55
N ALA A 119 -11.84 14.22 5.00
CA ALA A 119 -10.64 13.86 4.24
C ALA A 119 -9.59 13.13 5.11
N VAL A 120 -9.34 13.61 6.33
CA VAL A 120 -8.43 12.96 7.29
C VAL A 120 -8.96 11.58 7.73
N ALA A 121 -10.24 11.49 8.06
CA ALA A 121 -10.87 10.23 8.46
C ALA A 121 -10.87 9.19 7.32
N LYS A 122 -11.15 9.61 6.09
CA LYS A 122 -11.05 8.75 4.91
C LYS A 122 -9.62 8.26 4.69
N ARG A 123 -8.64 9.16 4.74
CA ARG A 123 -7.22 8.83 4.53
C ARG A 123 -6.72 7.80 5.54
N THR A 124 -7.04 7.99 6.82
CA THR A 124 -6.63 7.08 7.89
C THR A 124 -7.36 5.74 7.80
N TYR A 125 -8.64 5.74 7.43
CA TYR A 125 -9.40 4.52 7.14
C TYR A 125 -8.75 3.69 6.02
N GLU A 126 -8.42 4.32 4.88
CA GLU A 126 -7.81 3.62 3.75
C GLU A 126 -6.42 3.04 4.09
N ALA A 127 -5.59 3.81 4.81
CA ALA A 127 -4.31 3.30 5.31
C ALA A 127 -4.48 2.17 6.33
N ALA A 128 -5.51 2.22 7.18
CA ALA A 128 -5.83 1.16 8.12
C ALA A 128 -6.26 -0.12 7.37
N VAL A 129 -7.06 0.00 6.31
CA VAL A 129 -7.46 -1.15 5.46
C VAL A 129 -6.22 -1.84 4.89
N GLU A 130 -5.28 -1.07 4.31
CA GLU A 130 -4.04 -1.62 3.76
C GLU A 130 -3.17 -2.31 4.82
N LEU A 131 -3.01 -1.68 5.98
CA LEU A 131 -2.22 -2.22 7.09
C LEU A 131 -2.86 -3.51 7.66
N PHE A 132 -4.17 -3.51 7.89
CA PHE A 132 -4.86 -4.67 8.45
C PHE A 132 -4.84 -5.83 7.46
N ALA A 133 -4.94 -5.58 6.15
CA ALA A 133 -4.77 -6.61 5.14
C ALA A 133 -3.34 -7.20 5.15
N TYR A 134 -2.32 -6.35 5.30
CA TYR A 134 -0.92 -6.78 5.47
C TYR A 134 -0.76 -7.67 6.72
N LEU A 135 -1.30 -7.25 7.87
CA LEU A 135 -1.18 -7.99 9.13
C LEU A 135 -1.99 -9.29 9.11
N CYS A 136 -3.19 -9.30 8.53
CA CYS A 136 -3.96 -10.52 8.35
C CYS A 136 -3.23 -11.54 7.47
N LYS A 137 -2.54 -11.11 6.40
CA LYS A 137 -1.66 -11.99 5.61
C LYS A 137 -0.50 -12.52 6.43
N GLN A 138 0.20 -11.63 7.16
CA GLN A 138 1.37 -11.99 7.96
C GLN A 138 1.05 -13.03 9.04
N TYR A 139 -0.13 -12.95 9.65
CA TYR A 139 -0.56 -13.82 10.75
C TYR A 139 -1.61 -14.87 10.35
N ASN A 140 -1.88 -15.03 9.05
CA ASN A 140 -2.89 -15.96 8.51
C ASN A 140 -4.28 -15.80 9.18
N LEU A 141 -4.71 -14.55 9.37
CA LEU A 141 -5.98 -14.22 9.99
C LEU A 141 -7.09 -14.08 8.93
N ASN A 142 -8.29 -14.58 9.24
CA ASN A 142 -9.47 -14.32 8.42
C ASN A 142 -10.14 -13.02 8.91
N PRO A 143 -10.07 -11.90 8.15
CA PRO A 143 -10.51 -10.58 8.63
C PRO A 143 -12.02 -10.50 8.93
N THR A 144 -12.82 -11.40 8.36
CA THR A 144 -14.28 -11.46 8.58
C THR A 144 -14.68 -12.49 9.64
N ALA A 145 -13.74 -13.22 10.24
CA ALA A 145 -14.04 -14.13 11.33
C ALA A 145 -14.30 -13.35 12.64
N ASP A 146 -15.18 -13.90 13.48
CA ASP A 146 -15.58 -13.26 14.73
C ASP A 146 -14.38 -12.95 15.64
N GLY A 147 -14.30 -11.71 16.12
CA GLY A 147 -13.25 -11.27 17.04
C GLY A 147 -11.85 -11.07 16.45
N VAL A 148 -11.65 -11.35 15.15
CA VAL A 148 -10.34 -11.21 14.50
C VAL A 148 -9.98 -9.75 14.26
N ILE A 149 -10.85 -8.97 13.63
CA ILE A 149 -10.72 -7.52 13.58
C ILE A 149 -11.83 -6.96 14.43
N ILE A 150 -11.51 -6.07 15.36
CA ILE A 150 -12.50 -5.39 16.22
C ILE A 150 -12.13 -3.92 16.42
N SER A 151 -13.10 -3.08 16.78
CA SER A 151 -12.79 -1.77 17.36
C SER A 151 -12.55 -1.85 18.88
N HIS A 152 -12.12 -0.76 19.50
CA HIS A 152 -12.10 -0.67 20.96
C HIS A 152 -13.50 -0.86 21.54
N ARG A 153 -14.52 -0.22 20.95
CA ARG A 153 -15.92 -0.36 21.36
C ARG A 153 -16.43 -1.80 21.29
N GLU A 154 -16.11 -2.52 20.21
CA GLU A 154 -16.43 -3.94 20.10
C GLU A 154 -15.66 -4.78 21.12
N GLY A 155 -14.39 -4.44 21.39
CA GLY A 155 -13.58 -5.05 22.45
C GLY A 155 -14.20 -4.88 23.83
N HIS A 156 -14.73 -3.70 24.13
CA HIS A 156 -15.45 -3.43 25.38
C HIS A 156 -16.69 -4.29 25.50
N SER A 157 -17.50 -4.32 24.43
CA SER A 157 -18.73 -5.12 24.36
C SER A 157 -18.46 -6.62 24.53
N ARG A 158 -17.27 -7.09 24.13
CA ARG A 158 -16.79 -8.45 24.33
C ARG A 158 -16.18 -8.70 25.71
N GLY A 159 -16.07 -7.69 26.57
CA GLY A 159 -15.48 -7.79 27.91
C GLY A 159 -13.95 -7.91 27.91
N ILE A 160 -13.27 -7.55 26.82
CA ILE A 160 -11.81 -7.64 26.69
C ILE A 160 -11.12 -6.29 26.57
N ALA A 161 -11.85 -5.18 26.72
CA ALA A 161 -11.30 -3.83 26.69
C ALA A 161 -12.04 -2.87 27.63
N SER A 162 -11.41 -1.74 27.93
CA SER A 162 -12.01 -0.62 28.65
C SER A 162 -13.16 0.03 27.88
N ASN A 163 -13.99 0.81 28.57
CA ASN A 163 -15.21 1.42 28.01
C ASN A 163 -14.90 2.65 27.14
N HIS A 164 -14.35 2.43 25.94
CA HIS A 164 -14.14 3.46 24.94
C HIS A 164 -15.00 3.21 23.69
N GLY A 165 -15.34 4.29 22.98
CA GLY A 165 -16.24 4.29 21.81
C GLY A 165 -15.55 4.31 20.44
N ASP A 166 -14.23 4.30 20.41
CA ASP A 166 -13.43 4.47 19.18
C ASP A 166 -13.35 3.21 18.31
N PRO A 167 -13.21 3.38 16.98
CA PRO A 167 -13.21 4.65 16.23
C PRO A 167 -14.62 5.07 15.75
N GLU A 168 -15.66 4.31 16.07
CA GLU A 168 -17.00 4.53 15.48
C GLU A 168 -17.60 5.89 15.83
N HIS A 169 -17.27 6.48 16.98
CA HIS A 169 -17.75 7.82 17.35
C HIS A 169 -17.28 8.89 16.36
N LEU A 170 -16.04 8.80 15.88
CA LEU A 170 -15.48 9.71 14.88
C LEU A 170 -16.24 9.58 13.56
N TRP A 171 -16.43 8.35 13.07
CA TRP A 171 -17.13 8.10 11.80
C TRP A 171 -18.58 8.55 11.84
N LYS A 172 -19.27 8.28 12.96
CA LYS A 172 -20.65 8.72 13.19
C LYS A 172 -20.74 10.25 13.30
N GLY A 173 -19.88 10.87 14.09
CA GLY A 173 -19.88 12.32 14.28
C GLY A 173 -19.56 13.10 13.00
N LEU A 174 -18.80 12.50 12.07
CA LEU A 174 -18.54 13.08 10.74
C LEU A 174 -19.57 12.67 9.68
N GLY A 175 -20.49 11.75 9.95
CA GLY A 175 -21.49 11.27 8.98
C GLY A 175 -20.88 10.56 7.77
N LEU A 176 -19.85 9.72 7.99
CA LEU A 176 -19.13 9.01 6.91
C LEU A 176 -19.75 7.67 6.51
N GLY A 177 -20.72 7.15 7.27
CA GLY A 177 -21.35 5.86 6.99
C GLY A 177 -20.44 4.63 7.19
N TYR A 178 -19.18 4.83 7.61
CA TYR A 178 -18.25 3.75 7.91
C TYR A 178 -18.72 2.92 9.11
N THR A 179 -18.51 1.61 9.02
CA THR A 179 -18.84 0.63 10.05
C THR A 179 -17.69 -0.37 10.16
N MET A 180 -17.56 -1.03 11.30
CA MET A 180 -16.55 -2.08 11.46
C MET A 180 -16.80 -3.29 10.54
N ASP A 181 -18.06 -3.57 10.18
CA ASP A 181 -18.38 -4.62 9.20
C ASP A 181 -17.98 -4.21 7.77
N GLY A 182 -18.17 -2.94 7.41
CA GLY A 182 -17.63 -2.37 6.18
C GLY A 182 -16.10 -2.45 6.16
N PHE A 183 -15.45 -2.05 7.25
CA PHE A 183 -13.99 -2.11 7.38
C PHE A 183 -13.46 -3.54 7.22
N ARG A 184 -14.09 -4.54 7.84
CA ARG A 184 -13.71 -5.95 7.68
C ARG A 184 -13.87 -6.45 6.24
N LYS A 185 -14.92 -6.02 5.54
CA LYS A 185 -15.12 -6.32 4.10
C LYS A 185 -14.04 -5.66 3.25
N ASP A 186 -13.72 -4.41 3.52
CA ASP A 186 -12.68 -3.68 2.79
C ASP A 186 -11.30 -4.28 3.03
N VAL A 187 -10.98 -4.70 4.26
CA VAL A 187 -9.75 -5.45 4.56
C VAL A 187 -9.73 -6.78 3.81
N LYS A 188 -10.83 -7.53 3.79
CA LYS A 188 -10.93 -8.78 3.01
C LYS A 188 -10.72 -8.53 1.52
N ALA A 189 -11.32 -7.47 0.99
CA ALA A 189 -11.15 -7.05 -0.40
C ALA A 189 -9.69 -6.68 -0.68
N ALA A 190 -9.04 -5.89 0.17
CA ALA A 190 -7.62 -5.56 0.07
C ALA A 190 -6.69 -6.78 0.21
N MET A 191 -7.11 -7.80 0.97
CA MET A 191 -6.40 -9.08 1.03
C MET A 191 -6.47 -9.83 -0.30
N GLY A 192 -7.64 -9.89 -0.95
CA GLY A 192 -7.81 -10.47 -2.30
C GLY A 192 -7.35 -9.57 -3.45
N GLY A 193 -7.17 -8.27 -3.17
CA GLY A 193 -7.00 -7.18 -4.12
C GLY A 193 -5.65 -6.48 -4.00
N ALA A 194 -4.58 -7.28 -3.98
CA ALA A 194 -3.30 -6.93 -4.58
C ALA A 194 -2.85 -8.14 -5.43
N GLY A 195 -3.73 -8.56 -6.36
CA GLY A 195 -3.48 -9.60 -7.36
C GLY A 195 -3.28 -11.02 -6.83
N THR A 196 -4.33 -11.66 -6.32
CA THR A 196 -4.41 -13.12 -6.23
C THR A 196 -5.53 -13.62 -7.14
N THR A 197 -5.32 -13.57 -8.45
CA THR A 197 -5.97 -14.56 -9.33
C THR A 197 -5.23 -15.88 -9.08
N GLU A 198 -5.92 -16.90 -8.59
CA GLU A 198 -5.55 -18.28 -8.88
C GLU A 198 -5.81 -18.49 -10.38
N PRO A 199 -5.01 -19.30 -11.09
CA PRO A 199 -5.32 -19.62 -12.47
C PRO A 199 -6.62 -20.42 -12.53
N GLU A 200 -7.54 -20.02 -13.42
CA GLU A 200 -8.72 -20.83 -13.72
C GLU A 200 -8.26 -22.25 -14.07
N ASN A 201 -8.86 -23.26 -13.43
CA ASN A 201 -8.50 -24.69 -13.48
C ASN A 201 -7.32 -25.18 -12.62
N GLY A 202 -6.87 -24.43 -11.60
CA GLY A 202 -5.89 -24.95 -10.63
C GLY A 202 -4.47 -25.10 -11.17
N GLY A 203 -4.18 -24.35 -12.23
CA GLY A 203 -2.92 -24.32 -12.94
C GLY A 203 -1.74 -23.63 -12.25
N TRP A 204 -0.66 -23.39 -13.00
CA TRP A 204 0.54 -22.68 -12.52
C TRP A 204 0.85 -21.42 -13.34
N PHE A 205 1.13 -20.31 -12.65
CA PHE A 205 1.79 -19.15 -13.26
C PHE A 205 3.27 -19.43 -13.49
N ARG A 206 3.75 -19.22 -14.71
CA ARG A 206 5.16 -19.44 -15.09
C ARG A 206 5.88 -18.10 -15.23
N VAL A 207 7.07 -17.98 -14.63
CA VAL A 207 7.93 -16.80 -14.79
C VAL A 207 9.03 -17.10 -15.80
N ARG A 208 8.95 -16.47 -16.98
CA ARG A 208 9.84 -16.71 -18.14
C ARG A 208 10.16 -15.40 -18.87
N LYS A 209 11.21 -15.39 -19.71
CA LYS A 209 11.49 -14.26 -20.62
C LYS A 209 10.46 -14.18 -21.75
N SER A 210 10.01 -15.33 -22.24
CA SER A 210 8.89 -15.49 -23.16
C SER A 210 8.17 -16.81 -22.88
N TRP A 211 6.92 -16.96 -23.30
CA TRP A 211 6.21 -18.24 -23.15
C TRP A 211 6.94 -19.39 -23.87
N THR A 212 7.44 -19.13 -25.08
CA THR A 212 8.14 -20.10 -25.93
C THR A 212 9.55 -20.46 -25.42
N ASP A 213 10.19 -19.63 -24.60
CA ASP A 213 11.48 -19.90 -23.98
C ASP A 213 11.32 -20.62 -22.62
N ALA A 214 10.92 -21.89 -22.69
CA ALA A 214 10.72 -22.72 -21.49
C ALA A 214 12.00 -22.91 -20.65
N LYS A 215 13.19 -22.84 -21.27
CA LYS A 215 14.49 -23.00 -20.58
C LYS A 215 14.81 -21.80 -19.69
N SER A 216 14.25 -20.63 -19.99
CA SER A 216 14.45 -19.43 -19.16
C SER A 216 13.78 -19.51 -17.79
N GLN A 217 12.85 -20.44 -17.57
CA GLN A 217 11.92 -20.44 -16.43
C GLN A 217 12.61 -20.26 -15.07
N LYS A 218 12.22 -19.20 -14.35
CA LYS A 218 12.73 -18.88 -13.01
C LYS A 218 11.88 -19.46 -11.90
N GLY A 219 10.59 -19.70 -12.16
CA GLY A 219 9.70 -20.29 -11.18
C GLY A 219 8.33 -20.62 -11.76
N ALA A 220 7.58 -21.40 -10.96
CA ALA A 220 6.20 -21.74 -11.21
C ALA A 220 5.43 -21.61 -9.89
N PHE A 221 4.34 -20.84 -9.90
CA PHE A 221 3.62 -20.46 -8.68
C PHE A 221 2.12 -20.63 -8.88
N LYS A 222 1.42 -21.16 -7.87
CA LYS A 222 -0.04 -21.17 -7.88
C LYS A 222 -0.64 -19.78 -7.61
N VAL A 223 0.08 -18.98 -6.83
CA VAL A 223 -0.35 -17.63 -6.43
C VAL A 223 0.30 -16.58 -7.34
N LEU A 224 -0.51 -15.80 -8.06
CA LEU A 224 -0.03 -14.75 -8.97
C LEU A 224 0.94 -13.78 -8.29
N ALA A 225 0.63 -13.29 -7.08
CA ALA A 225 1.51 -12.36 -6.36
C ALA A 225 2.95 -12.89 -6.17
N ASN A 226 3.13 -14.20 -5.95
CA ASN A 226 4.45 -14.81 -5.83
C ASN A 226 5.17 -14.85 -7.18
N ALA A 227 4.44 -15.12 -8.27
CA ALA A 227 4.98 -15.04 -9.62
C ALA A 227 5.37 -13.61 -9.99
N LYS A 228 4.56 -12.61 -9.60
CA LYS A 228 4.88 -11.19 -9.79
C LYS A 228 6.17 -10.80 -9.09
N LYS A 229 6.30 -11.14 -7.80
CA LYS A 229 7.52 -10.93 -7.03
C LYS A 229 8.74 -11.57 -7.69
N CYS A 230 8.62 -12.82 -8.15
CA CYS A 230 9.70 -13.51 -8.85
C CYS A 230 10.05 -12.81 -10.18
N ALA A 231 9.07 -12.29 -10.93
CA ALA A 231 9.34 -11.50 -12.13
C ALA A 231 10.03 -10.16 -11.81
N ASP A 232 9.63 -9.46 -10.75
CA ASP A 232 10.25 -8.20 -10.31
C ASP A 232 11.72 -8.37 -9.90
N GLU A 233 12.03 -9.50 -9.26
CA GLU A 233 13.40 -9.89 -8.87
C GLU A 233 14.27 -10.32 -10.07
N ASN A 234 13.66 -10.55 -11.25
CA ASN A 234 14.34 -11.01 -12.46
C ASN A 234 14.03 -10.07 -13.64
N PRO A 235 14.74 -8.94 -13.78
CA PRO A 235 14.51 -7.99 -14.88
C PRO A 235 14.48 -8.66 -16.26
N GLY A 236 13.46 -8.35 -17.07
CA GLY A 236 13.23 -8.95 -18.38
C GLY A 236 12.41 -10.26 -18.35
N TYR A 237 11.81 -10.60 -17.22
CA TYR A 237 10.87 -11.71 -17.09
C TYR A 237 9.44 -11.24 -16.93
N SER A 238 8.51 -12.04 -17.46
CA SER A 238 7.08 -11.85 -17.35
C SER A 238 6.43 -13.07 -16.71
N VAL A 239 5.22 -12.88 -16.19
CA VAL A 239 4.38 -13.97 -15.67
C VAL A 239 3.38 -14.36 -16.73
N TYR A 240 3.28 -15.66 -17.00
CA TYR A 240 2.34 -16.26 -17.94
C TYR A 240 1.37 -17.18 -17.20
N ASP A 241 0.10 -17.21 -17.63
CA ASP A 241 -0.84 -18.26 -17.22
C ASP A 241 -0.59 -19.58 -17.99
N GLU A 242 -1.42 -20.61 -17.74
CA GLU A 242 -1.25 -21.93 -18.38
C GLU A 242 -1.50 -21.93 -19.89
N SER A 243 -2.27 -20.96 -20.39
CA SER A 243 -2.49 -20.78 -21.82
C SER A 243 -1.29 -20.11 -22.51
N GLY A 244 -0.33 -19.61 -21.73
CA GLY A 244 0.81 -18.84 -22.22
C GLY A 244 0.53 -17.36 -22.44
N LYS A 245 -0.58 -16.85 -21.92
CA LYS A 245 -0.89 -15.42 -21.95
C LYS A 245 -0.13 -14.69 -20.84
N ALA A 246 0.52 -13.58 -21.18
CA ALA A 246 1.20 -12.75 -20.20
C ALA A 246 0.17 -12.05 -19.30
N VAL A 247 0.29 -12.26 -18.00
CA VAL A 247 -0.59 -11.69 -16.97
C VAL A 247 0.12 -10.66 -16.07
N TYR A 248 1.45 -10.54 -16.16
CA TYR A 248 2.25 -9.53 -15.46
C TYR A 248 3.64 -9.36 -16.10
N GLY A 249 4.26 -8.19 -15.92
CA GLY A 249 5.61 -7.91 -16.43
C GLY A 249 5.67 -7.53 -17.92
N GLY A 250 4.65 -6.82 -18.40
CA GLY A 250 4.51 -6.42 -19.81
C GLY A 250 5.07 -5.03 -20.17
N SER A 251 6.11 -4.56 -19.48
CA SER A 251 6.87 -3.36 -19.91
C SER A 251 8.25 -3.80 -20.39
N GLY A 252 8.24 -4.48 -21.54
CA GLY A 252 9.43 -5.01 -22.18
C GLY A 252 9.11 -6.20 -23.07
N SER A 253 8.54 -5.91 -24.24
CA SER A 253 8.40 -6.80 -25.40
C SER A 253 7.28 -7.85 -25.35
N GLY A 254 6.25 -7.67 -26.18
CA GLY A 254 5.44 -8.81 -26.60
C GLY A 254 4.00 -8.60 -27.09
N SER A 255 3.42 -7.40 -27.11
CA SER A 255 2.19 -7.16 -27.87
C SER A 255 2.54 -6.63 -29.26
N GLY A 256 2.70 -7.53 -30.24
CA GLY A 256 2.65 -7.23 -31.68
C GLY A 256 3.64 -6.22 -32.29
N PHE A 257 4.47 -5.54 -31.50
CA PHE A 257 5.40 -4.54 -32.02
C PHE A 257 6.61 -5.24 -32.63
N SER A 258 6.64 -5.31 -33.95
CA SER A 258 7.82 -5.74 -34.70
C SER A 258 8.76 -4.54 -34.85
N PRO A 259 9.99 -4.59 -34.30
CA PRO A 259 10.96 -3.53 -34.49
C PRO A 259 11.16 -3.23 -35.97
N TYR A 260 11.29 -1.95 -36.30
CA TYR A 260 11.48 -1.52 -37.68
C TYR A 260 12.53 -0.42 -37.76
N LEU A 261 13.03 -0.20 -38.98
CA LEU A 261 14.02 0.83 -39.23
C LEU A 261 13.32 2.14 -39.61
N VAL A 262 13.90 3.24 -39.15
CA VAL A 262 13.52 4.58 -39.59
C VAL A 262 14.75 5.33 -40.07
N GLN A 263 14.59 6.11 -41.13
CA GLN A 263 15.57 7.05 -41.62
C GLN A 263 15.24 8.46 -41.09
N VAL A 264 16.18 9.07 -40.38
CA VAL A 264 16.11 10.47 -39.94
C VAL A 264 16.95 11.33 -40.88
N SER A 265 16.34 12.40 -41.41
CA SER A 265 16.97 13.28 -42.41
C SER A 265 17.54 14.59 -41.83
N ILE A 266 17.29 14.88 -40.56
CA ILE A 266 17.77 16.09 -39.85
C ILE A 266 18.93 15.78 -38.90
N THR A 267 19.80 16.76 -38.66
CA THR A 267 21.03 16.59 -37.88
C THR A 267 20.81 16.74 -36.37
N ASP A 268 19.74 17.40 -35.95
CA ASP A 268 19.51 17.89 -34.59
C ASP A 268 18.17 17.41 -33.99
N LEU A 269 17.71 16.21 -34.39
CA LEU A 269 16.55 15.59 -33.75
C LEU A 269 16.87 15.25 -32.29
N ASN A 270 16.20 15.93 -31.37
CA ASN A 270 16.42 15.77 -29.93
C ASN A 270 16.02 14.37 -29.45
N ILE A 271 16.88 13.74 -28.65
CA ILE A 271 16.55 12.50 -27.94
C ILE A 271 16.04 12.85 -26.53
N ARG A 272 14.89 12.32 -26.15
CA ARG A 272 14.20 12.61 -24.87
C ARG A 272 14.15 11.40 -23.94
N LYS A 273 14.05 11.68 -22.63
CA LYS A 273 13.97 10.64 -21.58
C LYS A 273 12.66 9.85 -21.60
N GLY A 274 11.61 10.39 -22.20
CA GLY A 274 10.30 9.75 -22.37
C GLY A 274 9.58 10.25 -23.62
N PRO A 275 8.44 9.64 -23.98
CA PRO A 275 7.67 9.97 -25.17
C PRO A 275 6.87 11.27 -24.94
N GLY A 276 7.49 12.43 -25.22
CA GLY A 276 6.82 13.72 -25.15
C GLY A 276 7.75 14.90 -24.95
N THR A 277 7.34 16.09 -25.38
CA THR A 277 8.08 17.34 -25.17
C THR A 277 8.14 17.80 -23.72
N ASN A 278 7.22 17.31 -22.88
CA ASN A 278 7.21 17.45 -21.43
C ASN A 278 8.31 16.62 -20.72
N TYR A 279 8.96 15.68 -21.41
CA TYR A 279 10.10 14.96 -20.88
C TYR A 279 11.41 15.70 -21.17
N GLY A 280 12.32 15.67 -20.19
CA GLY A 280 13.65 16.25 -20.30
C GLY A 280 14.43 15.68 -21.49
N LYS A 281 15.19 16.56 -22.17
CA LYS A 281 16.16 16.16 -23.19
C LYS A 281 17.30 15.36 -22.54
N THR A 282 17.92 14.48 -23.31
CA THR A 282 19.12 13.74 -22.89
C THR A 282 20.42 14.52 -23.08
N GLY A 283 20.35 15.67 -23.77
CA GLY A 283 21.52 16.42 -24.22
C GLY A 283 22.16 15.87 -25.51
N LYS A 284 21.59 14.81 -26.10
CA LYS A 284 22.06 14.19 -27.34
C LYS A 284 21.04 14.36 -28.48
N TYR A 285 21.55 14.29 -29.70
CA TYR A 285 20.79 14.30 -30.94
C TYR A 285 21.02 12.98 -31.70
N THR A 286 20.08 12.57 -32.55
CA THR A 286 20.29 11.36 -33.38
C THR A 286 21.32 11.58 -34.47
N GLY A 287 21.35 12.78 -35.09
CA GLY A 287 21.98 12.98 -36.38
C GLY A 287 21.17 12.38 -37.55
N LYS A 288 21.66 12.60 -38.78
CA LYS A 288 21.15 11.92 -39.98
C LYS A 288 21.56 10.45 -39.93
N GLY A 289 20.66 9.54 -40.26
CA GLY A 289 20.98 8.12 -40.30
C GLY A 289 19.78 7.20 -40.20
N VAL A 290 20.05 5.91 -40.08
CA VAL A 290 19.05 4.86 -39.91
C VAL A 290 19.08 4.33 -38.48
N PHE A 291 17.92 4.24 -37.85
CA PHE A 291 17.76 3.84 -36.45
C PHE A 291 16.70 2.75 -36.30
N THR A 292 16.89 1.83 -35.36
CA THR A 292 15.88 0.81 -35.04
C THR A 292 14.96 1.31 -33.92
N ILE A 293 13.65 1.28 -34.18
CA ILE A 293 12.60 1.55 -33.19
C ILE A 293 12.17 0.23 -32.56
N VAL A 294 12.12 0.19 -31.23
CA VAL A 294 11.76 -1.03 -30.45
C VAL A 294 10.48 -0.86 -29.64
N GLU A 295 9.95 0.35 -29.58
CA GLU A 295 8.73 0.69 -28.85
C GLU A 295 8.16 1.97 -29.44
N GLU A 296 6.83 2.08 -29.47
CA GLU A 296 6.12 3.30 -29.81
C GLU A 296 5.20 3.72 -28.67
N ALA A 297 4.99 5.02 -28.52
CA ALA A 297 4.04 5.57 -27.55
C ALA A 297 3.44 6.89 -28.04
N ASP A 298 2.26 7.20 -27.54
CA ASP A 298 1.66 8.53 -27.64
C ASP A 298 2.37 9.49 -26.68
N GLY A 299 2.44 10.77 -27.06
CA GLY A 299 3.15 11.76 -26.27
C GLY A 299 3.07 13.17 -26.83
N GLN A 300 3.14 14.17 -25.96
CA GLN A 300 3.00 15.58 -26.34
C GLN A 300 4.05 15.99 -27.40
N GLY A 301 3.63 16.71 -28.44
CA GLY A 301 4.54 17.36 -29.40
C GLY A 301 5.12 16.46 -30.50
N ALA A 302 4.53 15.30 -30.73
CA ALA A 302 4.71 14.51 -31.96
C ALA A 302 3.44 13.71 -32.26
N SER A 303 3.21 13.30 -33.51
CA SER A 303 2.13 12.34 -33.81
C SER A 303 2.40 10.98 -33.17
N ARG A 304 3.67 10.57 -33.08
CA ARG A 304 4.11 9.35 -32.42
C ARG A 304 5.55 9.46 -31.94
N TRP A 305 5.87 8.80 -30.84
CA TRP A 305 7.23 8.69 -30.32
C TRP A 305 7.78 7.30 -30.54
N GLY A 306 9.04 7.19 -30.95
CA GLY A 306 9.76 5.93 -31.12
C GLY A 306 10.94 5.82 -30.16
N LYS A 307 11.06 4.69 -29.47
CA LYS A 307 12.18 4.37 -28.59
C LYS A 307 13.30 3.74 -29.39
N LEU A 308 14.50 4.30 -29.27
CA LEU A 308 15.69 3.80 -29.94
C LEU A 308 16.17 2.48 -29.32
N LYS A 309 16.49 1.49 -30.17
CA LYS A 309 17.10 0.21 -29.75
C LYS A 309 18.40 0.39 -28.96
N SER A 310 19.14 1.48 -29.19
CA SER A 310 20.36 1.81 -28.46
C SER A 310 20.13 2.12 -26.98
N GLY A 311 18.89 2.30 -26.53
CA GLY A 311 18.56 2.74 -25.18
C GLY A 311 18.81 4.24 -24.94
N ALA A 312 19.22 4.99 -25.97
CA ALA A 312 19.53 6.42 -25.84
C ALA A 312 18.30 7.27 -25.46
N GLY A 313 17.09 6.82 -25.80
CA GLY A 313 15.84 7.48 -25.43
C GLY A 313 14.80 7.44 -26.55
N TRP A 314 13.91 8.42 -26.53
CA TRP A 314 12.77 8.56 -27.43
C TRP A 314 12.98 9.70 -28.43
N ILE A 315 12.53 9.49 -29.66
CA ILE A 315 12.56 10.48 -30.74
C ILE A 315 11.16 10.70 -31.29
N SER A 316 10.89 11.90 -31.81
CA SER A 316 9.65 12.16 -32.56
C SER A 316 9.73 11.46 -33.92
N LEU A 317 8.72 10.64 -34.23
CA LEU A 317 8.62 9.95 -35.52
C LEU A 317 8.14 10.88 -36.64
N ASP A 318 7.70 12.10 -36.35
CA ASP A 318 7.33 13.10 -37.36
C ASP A 318 8.54 13.54 -38.21
N TYR A 319 9.76 13.34 -37.68
CA TYR A 319 11.03 13.62 -38.36
C TYR A 319 11.73 12.36 -38.88
N ALA A 320 11.03 11.22 -38.90
CA ALA A 320 11.59 9.93 -39.27
C ALA A 320 10.69 9.22 -40.30
N ARG A 321 11.29 8.64 -41.33
CA ARG A 321 10.57 7.83 -42.33
C ARG A 321 10.84 6.35 -42.09
N ARG A 322 9.80 5.55 -41.90
CA ARG A 322 9.93 4.08 -41.83
C ARG A 322 10.48 3.52 -43.15
N ILE A 323 11.44 2.60 -43.05
CA ILE A 323 12.06 1.87 -44.16
C ILE A 323 12.04 0.36 -43.90
#